data_AF-A0A7V9PQR5-F1
#
_entry.id   AF-A0A7V9PQR5-F1
#
_cell.length_a   1.000
_cell.length_b   1.000
_cell.length_c   1.000
_cell.angle_alpha   90.00
_cell.angle_beta   90.00
_cell.angle_gamma   90.00
#
_symmetry.space_group_name_H-M   'P 1'
#
loop_
_entity.id
_entity.type
_entity.pdbx_description
1 polymer ?
#
loop_
_entity_poly.entity_id
_entity_poly.type
_entity_poly.pdbx_seq_one_letter_code
_entity_poly.pdbx_strand_id
1 'polypeptide(L)'
;MLDDELIAVLGADAIHEHRSEQRADFHCVTTWSVTGLRWGGAPLAALWQRHVADDPRSSDVRFLKVCGLDGYAAVLTLEDALVAEVMIADRLDGQPLDARHGAPFRLVSPGQYGYKSVKHLSRIELHADRPHSGLGAKEHLRARVALEERHSVRSGRVLRLTYGLVVPLTAVLAERALRRPACSSDAGHLDR
;
A
#
# COMPACT_ATOMS: atom_id res chain seq x y z
N MET A 1 -17.74 1.42 23.83
CA MET A 1 -17.36 0.35 22.88
C MET A 1 -16.46 0.95 21.79
N LEU A 2 -15.39 1.61 22.23
CA LEU A 2 -14.32 2.18 21.42
C LEU A 2 -13.04 1.84 22.23
N ASP A 3 -11.92 1.60 21.55
CA ASP A 3 -10.55 1.56 22.11
C ASP A 3 -9.87 0.19 22.38
N ASP A 4 -10.12 -0.85 21.56
CA ASP A 4 -9.26 -2.06 21.51
C ASP A 4 -8.34 -2.11 20.27
N GLU A 5 -8.36 -1.09 19.43
CA GLU A 5 -7.55 -1.04 18.22
C GLU A 5 -6.19 -0.40 18.54
N LEU A 6 -5.13 -1.21 18.57
CA LEU A 6 -3.77 -0.67 18.67
C LEU A 6 -3.46 0.03 17.33
N ILE A 7 -3.50 1.36 17.33
CA ILE A 7 -3.19 2.18 16.15
C ILE A 7 -1.72 2.57 16.22
N ALA A 8 -0.92 2.02 15.31
CA ALA A 8 0.44 2.50 15.07
C ALA A 8 0.37 3.67 14.08
N VAL A 9 0.41 4.90 14.60
CA VAL A 9 0.74 6.08 13.80
C VAL A 9 2.26 6.16 13.74
N LEU A 10 2.83 5.76 12.60
CA LEU A 10 4.28 5.81 12.41
C LEU A 10 4.68 7.26 12.17
N GLY A 11 5.21 7.90 13.21
CA GLY A 11 5.91 9.18 13.07
C GLY A 11 7.13 9.01 12.16
N ALA A 12 7.54 10.10 11.49
CA ALA A 12 8.70 10.09 10.62
C ALA A 12 9.95 9.53 11.34
N ASP A 13 10.12 9.85 12.62
CA ASP A 13 11.27 9.46 13.43
C ASP A 13 11.49 7.94 13.51
N ALA A 14 10.41 7.15 13.64
CA ALA A 14 10.49 5.69 13.70
C ALA A 14 11.04 5.08 12.40
N ILE A 15 10.75 5.71 11.26
CA ILE A 15 11.23 5.28 9.94
C ILE A 15 12.73 5.59 9.77
N HIS A 16 13.21 6.68 10.37
CA HIS A 16 14.60 7.11 10.23
C HIS A 16 15.57 6.27 11.07
N GLU A 17 15.11 5.73 12.21
CA GLU A 17 15.94 4.89 13.10
C GLU A 17 16.28 3.53 12.48
N HIS A 18 15.38 2.93 11.69
CA HIS A 18 15.49 1.56 11.17
C HIS A 18 15.61 1.52 9.64
N ARG A 19 16.31 2.49 9.06
CA ARG A 19 16.34 2.66 7.61
C ARG A 19 17.18 1.57 6.93
N SER A 20 16.60 0.99 5.89
CA SER A 20 17.22 0.03 4.98
C SER A 20 16.92 0.40 3.53
N GLU A 21 17.69 -0.18 2.61
CA GLU A 21 17.42 -0.14 1.18
C GLU A 21 17.31 -1.56 0.66
N GLN A 22 16.32 -1.80 -0.21
CA GLN A 22 16.14 -3.08 -0.88
C GLN A 22 15.75 -2.88 -2.33
N ARG A 23 16.12 -3.87 -3.15
CA ARG A 23 15.62 -3.98 -4.53
C ARG A 23 14.41 -4.88 -4.53
N ALA A 24 13.29 -4.39 -5.05
CA ALA A 24 12.08 -5.18 -5.14
C ALA A 24 11.23 -4.80 -6.34
N ASP A 25 10.46 -5.78 -6.82
CA ASP A 25 9.56 -5.58 -7.95
C ASP A 25 8.21 -5.03 -7.48
N PHE A 26 7.49 -4.39 -8.40
CA PHE A 26 6.13 -3.92 -8.19
C PHE A 26 5.21 -4.52 -9.26
N HIS A 27 4.23 -5.31 -8.84
CA HIS A 27 3.33 -6.02 -9.74
C HIS A 27 1.90 -5.50 -9.63
N CYS A 28 1.30 -5.10 -10.75
CA CYS A 28 -0.10 -4.70 -10.76
C CYS A 28 -1.05 -5.86 -11.04
N VAL A 29 -2.24 -5.76 -10.45
CA VAL A 29 -3.36 -6.66 -10.73
C VAL A 29 -3.75 -6.64 -12.22
N THR A 30 -3.54 -5.50 -12.89
CA THR A 30 -3.78 -5.31 -14.32
C THR A 30 -2.52 -5.58 -15.15
N THR A 31 -1.81 -6.66 -14.82
CA THR A 31 -0.74 -7.30 -15.61
C THR A 31 0.55 -6.52 -15.91
N TRP A 32 0.62 -5.21 -15.67
CA TRP A 32 1.89 -4.48 -15.75
C TRP A 32 2.76 -4.74 -14.52
N SER A 33 4.07 -4.74 -14.70
CA SER A 33 5.05 -4.88 -13.62
C SER A 33 6.23 -3.96 -13.88
N VAL A 34 6.86 -3.47 -12.82
CA VAL A 34 8.12 -2.73 -12.89
C VAL A 34 9.11 -3.46 -11.99
N THR A 35 10.26 -3.83 -12.54
CA THR A 35 11.23 -4.69 -11.85
C THR A 35 12.47 -3.91 -11.41
N GLY A 36 13.12 -4.36 -10.33
CA GLY A 36 14.40 -3.84 -9.89
C GLY A 36 14.36 -2.43 -9.29
N LEU A 37 13.22 -2.01 -8.76
CA LEU A 37 13.07 -0.72 -8.09
C LEU A 37 13.87 -0.70 -6.79
N ARG A 38 14.58 0.39 -6.50
CA ARG A 38 15.29 0.56 -5.22
C ARG A 38 14.40 1.32 -4.25
N TRP A 39 13.83 0.59 -3.30
CA TRP A 39 13.02 1.16 -2.22
C TRP A 39 13.89 1.45 -1.00
N GLY A 40 13.71 2.63 -0.41
CA GLY A 40 14.32 3.00 0.86
C GLY A 40 13.26 3.32 1.91
N GLY A 41 13.51 2.92 3.15
CA GLY A 41 12.60 3.13 4.28
C GLY A 41 12.84 2.11 5.40
N ALA A 42 11.84 1.85 6.24
CA ALA A 42 11.97 0.93 7.38
C ALA A 42 11.26 -0.41 7.12
N PRO A 43 11.91 -1.58 7.33
CA PRO A 43 11.25 -2.87 7.25
C PRO A 43 10.09 -2.95 8.23
N LEU A 44 8.92 -3.41 7.78
CA LEU A 44 7.74 -3.47 8.64
C LEU A 44 7.93 -4.46 9.80
N ALA A 45 8.65 -5.55 9.55
CA ALA A 45 9.05 -6.50 10.60
C ALA A 45 9.91 -5.87 11.69
N ALA A 46 10.83 -4.97 11.34
CA ALA A 46 11.67 -4.26 12.32
C ALA A 46 10.83 -3.30 13.18
N LEU A 47 9.93 -2.55 12.54
CA LEU A 47 8.99 -1.66 13.25
C LEU A 47 8.06 -2.45 14.18
N TRP A 48 7.57 -3.60 13.73
CA TRP A 48 6.75 -4.50 14.55
C TRP A 48 7.51 -4.95 15.80
N GLN A 49 8.72 -5.49 15.61
CA GLN A 49 9.53 -5.97 16.73
C GLN A 49 9.84 -4.86 17.74
N ARG A 50 10.06 -3.63 17.26
CA ARG A 50 10.43 -2.52 18.12
C ARG A 50 9.27 -1.91 18.90
N HIS A 51 8.09 -1.84 18.28
CA HIS A 51 6.98 -1.02 18.81
C HIS A 51 5.75 -1.83 19.23
N VAL A 52 5.65 -3.09 18.82
CA VAL A 52 4.43 -3.88 18.97
C VAL A 52 4.67 -5.23 19.63
N ALA A 53 5.77 -5.92 19.32
CA ALA A 53 5.98 -7.31 19.74
C ALA A 53 6.01 -7.52 21.26
N ASP A 54 6.46 -6.53 22.03
CA ASP A 54 6.51 -6.59 23.50
C ASP A 54 5.16 -6.23 24.17
N ASP A 55 4.18 -5.71 23.42
CA ASP A 55 2.84 -5.44 23.95
C ASP A 55 2.08 -6.76 24.10
N PRO A 56 1.56 -7.11 25.29
CA PRO A 56 0.79 -8.34 25.48
C PRO A 56 -0.43 -8.46 24.55
N ARG A 57 -1.02 -7.34 24.12
CA ARG A 57 -2.17 -7.33 23.19
C ARG A 57 -1.78 -7.76 21.77
N SER A 58 -0.49 -7.75 21.45
CA SER A 58 0.01 -8.17 20.14
C SER A 58 -0.20 -9.66 19.86
N SER A 59 -0.36 -10.49 20.90
CA SER A 59 -0.55 -11.94 20.77
C SER A 59 -1.82 -12.33 20.01
N ASP A 60 -2.82 -11.47 20.02
CA ASP A 60 -4.12 -11.71 19.37
C ASP A 60 -4.21 -11.10 17.98
N VAL A 61 -3.23 -10.29 17.58
CA VAL A 61 -3.21 -9.67 16.26
C VAL A 61 -3.04 -10.73 15.17
N ARG A 62 -3.90 -10.68 14.15
CA ARG A 62 -3.85 -11.55 12.97
C ARG A 62 -3.86 -10.77 11.67
N PHE A 63 -4.30 -9.51 11.69
CA PHE A 63 -4.43 -8.67 10.51
C PHE A 63 -3.92 -7.25 10.77
N LEU A 64 -3.38 -6.64 9.72
CA LEU A 64 -3.05 -5.23 9.66
C LEU A 64 -3.96 -4.56 8.64
N LYS A 65 -4.67 -3.51 9.05
CA LYS A 65 -5.39 -2.63 8.14
C LYS A 65 -4.58 -1.35 7.94
N VAL A 66 -4.11 -1.19 6.72
CA VAL A 66 -3.17 -0.15 6.32
C VAL A 66 -3.94 0.93 5.60
N CYS A 67 -3.93 2.14 6.15
CA CYS A 67 -4.82 3.22 5.72
C CYS A 67 -4.01 4.37 5.08
N GLY A 68 -4.45 4.81 3.91
CA GLY A 68 -3.97 6.01 3.23
C GLY A 68 -4.71 7.26 3.68
N LEU A 69 -4.12 8.44 3.42
CA LEU A 69 -4.74 9.75 3.67
C LEU A 69 -5.96 10.02 2.77
N ASP A 70 -6.04 9.33 1.63
CA ASP A 70 -7.15 9.40 0.67
C ASP A 70 -8.36 8.53 1.07
N GLY A 71 -8.31 7.91 2.26
CA GLY A 71 -9.34 7.00 2.75
C GLY A 71 -9.23 5.58 2.17
N TYR A 72 -8.27 5.31 1.28
CA TYR A 72 -8.01 3.96 0.81
C TYR A 72 -7.45 3.09 1.94
N ALA A 73 -7.88 1.83 2.02
CA ALA A 73 -7.33 0.89 2.97
C ALA A 73 -7.18 -0.52 2.38
N ALA A 74 -6.07 -1.17 2.69
CA ALA A 74 -5.81 -2.57 2.35
C ALA A 74 -5.60 -3.40 3.62
N VAL A 75 -6.01 -4.66 3.59
CA VAL A 75 -5.89 -5.57 4.72
C VAL A 75 -4.84 -6.63 4.43
N LEU A 76 -3.81 -6.73 5.26
CA LEU A 76 -2.78 -7.75 5.17
C LEU A 76 -2.97 -8.75 6.32
N THR A 77 -2.65 -10.01 6.07
CA THR A 77 -2.44 -10.95 7.18
C THR A 77 -1.14 -10.56 7.90
N LEU A 78 -1.05 -10.82 9.20
CA LEU A 78 0.18 -10.57 9.96
C LEU A 78 1.36 -11.34 9.34
N GLU A 79 1.12 -12.58 8.92
CA GLU A 79 2.11 -13.41 8.23
C GLU A 79 2.67 -12.74 6.96
N ASP A 80 1.79 -12.25 6.07
CA ASP A 80 2.23 -11.56 4.84
C ASP A 80 2.78 -10.17 5.11
N ALA A 81 2.42 -9.53 6.23
CA ALA A 81 2.91 -8.19 6.56
C ALA A 81 4.33 -8.20 7.16
N LEU A 82 4.71 -9.30 7.83
CA LEU A 82 5.99 -9.41 8.53
C LEU A 82 7.06 -10.18 7.74
N VAL A 83 6.81 -10.54 6.48
CA VAL A 83 7.89 -11.04 5.60
C VAL A 83 8.93 -9.95 5.34
N ALA A 84 10.19 -10.38 5.16
CA ALA A 84 11.36 -9.51 5.14
C ALA A 84 11.31 -8.39 4.08
N GLU A 85 10.64 -8.62 2.96
CA GLU A 85 10.57 -7.68 1.84
C GLU A 85 9.52 -6.56 2.04
N VAL A 86 8.67 -6.65 3.07
CA VAL A 86 7.64 -5.64 3.32
C VAL A 86 8.21 -4.47 4.10
N MET A 87 8.02 -3.26 3.58
CA MET A 87 8.56 -2.06 4.20
C MET A 87 7.63 -0.85 4.10
N ILE A 88 7.86 0.10 4.99
CA ILE A 88 7.32 1.45 4.91
C ILE A 88 8.37 2.31 4.22
N ALA A 89 8.13 2.63 2.95
CA ALA A 89 9.08 3.33 2.10
C ALA A 89 8.86 4.85 2.11
N ASP A 90 9.96 5.59 2.17
CA ASP A 90 10.04 7.05 2.05
C ASP A 90 10.84 7.49 0.79
N ARG A 91 11.53 6.54 0.15
CA ARG A 91 12.33 6.79 -1.06
C ARG A 91 12.12 5.73 -2.14
N LEU A 92 12.27 6.19 -3.38
CA LEU A 92 12.36 5.38 -4.59
C LEU A 92 13.55 5.85 -5.41
N ASP A 93 14.43 4.91 -5.78
CA ASP A 93 15.64 5.15 -6.55
C ASP A 93 16.56 6.25 -5.97
N GLY A 94 16.63 6.29 -4.64
CA GLY A 94 17.44 7.25 -3.87
C GLY A 94 16.77 8.63 -3.67
N GLN A 95 15.66 8.91 -4.34
CA GLN A 95 14.91 10.16 -4.20
C GLN A 95 13.74 10.00 -3.22
N PRO A 96 13.38 11.06 -2.47
CA PRO A 96 12.12 11.09 -1.73
C PRO A 96 10.94 10.75 -2.65
N LEU A 97 9.93 10.04 -2.12
CA LEU A 97 8.71 9.79 -2.89
C LEU A 97 8.06 11.12 -3.29
N ASP A 98 7.57 11.20 -4.53
CA ASP A 98 6.67 12.28 -4.93
C ASP A 98 5.23 11.93 -4.54
N ALA A 99 4.32 12.90 -4.67
CA ALA A 99 2.90 12.68 -4.38
C ALA A 99 2.31 11.51 -5.20
N ARG A 100 2.74 11.29 -6.44
CA ARG A 100 2.21 10.19 -7.28
C ARG A 100 2.66 8.82 -6.78
N HIS A 101 3.85 8.74 -6.21
CA HIS A 101 4.40 7.51 -5.65
C HIS A 101 3.97 7.27 -4.20
N GLY A 102 3.26 8.21 -3.58
CA GLY A 102 2.62 8.03 -2.27
C GLY A 102 3.34 8.73 -1.13
N ALA A 103 4.01 9.86 -1.38
CA ALA A 103 4.63 10.67 -0.34
C ALA A 103 3.69 11.00 0.85
N PRO A 104 4.23 11.22 2.06
CA PRO A 104 5.65 11.04 2.42
C PRO A 104 6.04 9.57 2.60
N PHE A 105 5.08 8.71 2.95
CA PHE A 105 5.31 7.30 3.22
C PHE A 105 4.30 6.43 2.49
N ARG A 106 4.74 5.25 2.04
CA ARG A 106 3.87 4.21 1.51
C ARG A 106 4.23 2.85 2.08
N LEU A 107 3.27 1.93 2.08
CA LEU A 107 3.59 0.51 2.19
C LEU A 107 4.08 -0.01 0.85
N VAL A 108 5.12 -0.84 0.90
CA VAL A 108 5.62 -1.65 -0.23
C VAL A 108 5.57 -3.11 0.19
N SER A 109 4.81 -3.92 -0.55
CA SER A 109 4.69 -5.37 -0.35
C SER A 109 4.96 -6.09 -1.68
N PRO A 110 6.22 -6.44 -1.98
CA PRO A 110 6.62 -6.95 -3.30
C PRO A 110 6.00 -8.30 -3.66
N GLY A 111 5.83 -9.18 -2.67
CA GLY A 111 5.19 -10.48 -2.84
C GLY A 111 3.69 -10.41 -3.12
N GLN A 112 3.06 -9.24 -2.98
CA GLN A 112 1.63 -9.02 -3.19
C GLN A 112 1.34 -8.06 -4.34
N TYR A 113 0.13 -8.14 -4.92
CA TYR A 113 -0.28 -7.19 -5.94
C TYR A 113 -0.38 -5.76 -5.41
N GLY A 114 -0.07 -4.79 -6.26
CA GLY A 114 0.18 -3.39 -5.93
C GLY A 114 -0.95 -2.65 -5.23
N TYR A 115 -2.18 -3.17 -5.25
CA TYR A 115 -3.27 -2.63 -4.44
C TYR A 115 -3.07 -2.84 -2.92
N LYS A 116 -2.25 -3.81 -2.51
CA LYS A 116 -1.81 -3.97 -1.12
C LYS A 116 -0.76 -2.94 -0.71
N SER A 117 -0.03 -2.36 -1.66
CA SER A 117 1.02 -1.37 -1.42
C SER A 117 0.43 0.05 -1.30
N VAL A 118 -0.25 0.31 -0.18
CA VAL A 118 -0.99 1.55 0.13
C VAL A 118 -0.10 2.79 0.04
N LYS A 119 -0.57 3.81 -0.69
CA LYS A 119 0.08 5.12 -0.83
C LYS A 119 -0.40 6.08 0.27
N HIS A 120 0.40 7.13 0.53
CA HIS A 120 0.03 8.19 1.47
C HIS A 120 -0.33 7.63 2.85
N LEU A 121 0.50 6.73 3.36
CA LEU A 121 0.26 6.01 4.60
C LEU A 121 -0.01 7.00 5.75
N SER A 122 -1.16 6.82 6.40
CA SER A 122 -1.59 7.63 7.53
C SER A 122 -1.52 6.86 8.85
N ARG A 123 -1.97 5.60 8.85
CA ARG A 123 -2.00 4.75 10.04
C ARG A 123 -2.01 3.27 9.68
N ILE A 124 -1.55 2.45 10.62
CA ILE A 124 -1.71 1.00 10.61
C ILE A 124 -2.53 0.61 11.82
N GLU A 125 -3.67 -0.03 11.56
CA GLU A 125 -4.57 -0.56 12.57
C GLU A 125 -4.30 -2.07 12.75
N LEU A 126 -4.22 -2.53 14.00
CA LEU A 126 -4.00 -3.94 14.32
C LEU A 126 -5.32 -4.61 14.73
N HIS A 127 -5.60 -5.78 14.16
CA HIS A 127 -6.88 -6.48 14.34
C HIS A 127 -6.70 -7.97 14.62
N ALA A 128 -7.52 -8.51 15.51
CA ALA A 128 -7.63 -9.96 15.73
C ALA A 128 -8.49 -10.64 14.66
N ASP A 129 -9.61 -10.03 14.30
CA ASP A 129 -10.50 -10.47 13.23
C ASP A 129 -10.24 -9.73 11.92
N ARG A 130 -10.72 -10.26 10.79
CA ARG A 130 -10.49 -9.63 9.49
C ARG A 130 -11.32 -8.34 9.37
N PRO A 131 -10.70 -7.14 9.28
CA PRO A 131 -11.45 -5.91 9.06
C PRO A 131 -11.89 -5.75 7.60
N HIS A 132 -12.79 -4.80 7.37
CA HIS A 132 -13.19 -4.41 6.01
C HIS A 132 -12.08 -3.62 5.31
N SER A 133 -11.81 -3.95 4.05
CA SER A 133 -10.91 -3.19 3.18
C SER A 133 -11.66 -2.20 2.29
N GLY A 134 -10.93 -1.22 1.74
CA GLY A 134 -11.47 -0.24 0.79
C GLY A 134 -11.90 -0.85 -0.55
N LEU A 135 -11.42 -2.05 -0.90
CA LEU A 135 -11.82 -2.78 -2.12
C LEU A 135 -13.02 -3.72 -1.89
N GLY A 136 -13.47 -3.91 -0.65
CA GLY A 136 -14.58 -4.77 -0.30
C GLY A 136 -14.41 -6.19 -0.85
N ALA A 137 -15.50 -6.72 -1.44
CA ALA A 137 -15.53 -8.09 -1.97
C ALA A 137 -14.51 -8.36 -3.09
N LYS A 138 -13.92 -7.34 -3.73
CA LYS A 138 -12.94 -7.53 -4.81
C LYS A 138 -11.56 -7.90 -4.29
N GLU A 139 -11.27 -7.55 -3.04
CA GLU A 139 -9.96 -7.75 -2.45
C GLU A 139 -9.65 -9.24 -2.24
N HIS A 140 -8.60 -9.73 -2.89
CA HIS A 140 -7.98 -10.98 -2.46
C HIS A 140 -7.18 -10.73 -1.16
N LEU A 141 -7.41 -11.55 -0.14
CA LEU A 141 -6.78 -11.37 1.18
C LEU A 141 -5.26 -11.50 1.08
N ARG A 142 -4.77 -12.63 0.57
CA ARG A 142 -3.34 -12.95 0.46
C ARG A 142 -2.66 -12.24 -0.72
N ALA A 143 -3.30 -12.20 -1.88
CA ALA A 143 -2.91 -11.36 -3.03
C ALA A 143 -1.51 -11.66 -3.58
N ARG A 144 -1.02 -12.89 -3.37
CA ARG A 144 0.33 -13.33 -3.69
C ARG A 144 0.54 -13.37 -5.20
N VAL A 145 1.61 -12.71 -5.64
CA VAL A 145 1.97 -12.63 -7.07
C VAL A 145 2.33 -14.00 -7.62
N ALA A 146 3.11 -14.79 -6.85
CA ALA A 146 3.57 -16.12 -7.26
C ALA A 146 2.43 -17.12 -7.52
N LEU A 147 1.26 -16.91 -6.89
CA LEU A 147 0.09 -17.77 -6.99
C LEU A 147 -1.01 -17.20 -7.92
N GLU A 148 -0.74 -16.08 -8.60
CA GLU A 148 -1.71 -15.34 -9.43
C GLU A 148 -3.02 -14.99 -8.71
N GLU A 149 -2.96 -14.68 -7.41
CA GLU A 149 -4.10 -14.35 -6.55
C GLU A 149 -4.64 -12.93 -6.79
N ARG A 150 -5.12 -12.64 -8.00
CA ARG A 150 -5.49 -11.28 -8.44
C ARG A 150 -6.80 -10.78 -7.85
N HIS A 151 -7.75 -11.67 -7.56
CA HIS A 151 -9.10 -11.32 -7.14
C HIS A 151 -9.70 -12.45 -6.30
N SER A 152 -10.49 -12.10 -5.29
CA SER A 152 -11.17 -13.04 -4.38
C SER A 152 -12.06 -14.12 -5.04
N VAL A 153 -12.66 -13.85 -6.19
CA VAL A 153 -13.71 -14.70 -6.79
C VAL A 153 -13.45 -15.08 -8.25
N ARG A 154 -12.58 -14.36 -8.96
CA ARG A 154 -12.30 -14.63 -10.37
C ARG A 154 -10.92 -15.23 -10.51
N SER A 155 -10.85 -16.32 -11.28
CA SER A 155 -9.58 -16.96 -11.63
C SER A 155 -8.61 -15.96 -12.23
N GLY A 156 -7.38 -15.92 -11.70
CA GLY A 156 -6.33 -15.00 -12.13
C GLY A 156 -6.00 -15.10 -13.62
N ARG A 157 -6.13 -16.29 -14.22
CA ARG A 157 -5.90 -16.54 -15.64
C ARG A 157 -6.91 -15.82 -16.54
N VAL A 158 -8.19 -15.85 -16.17
CA VAL A 158 -9.26 -15.17 -16.92
C VAL A 158 -9.07 -13.66 -16.87
N LEU A 159 -8.75 -13.12 -15.69
CA LEU A 159 -8.49 -11.69 -15.52
C LEU A 159 -7.22 -11.24 -16.24
N ARG A 160 -6.17 -12.06 -16.27
CA ARG A 160 -4.93 -11.73 -16.98
C ARG A 160 -5.17 -11.54 -18.48
N LEU A 161 -5.98 -12.40 -19.08
CA LEU A 161 -6.39 -12.30 -20.50
C LEU A 161 -7.19 -11.02 -20.77
N THR A 162 -8.20 -10.75 -19.94
CA THR A 162 -9.07 -9.59 -20.16
C THR A 162 -8.37 -8.27 -19.84
N TYR A 163 -7.54 -8.19 -18.79
CA TYR A 163 -6.77 -6.99 -18.49
C TYR A 163 -5.69 -6.72 -19.53
N GLY A 164 -5.00 -7.75 -20.04
CA GLY A 164 -3.96 -7.56 -21.06
C GLY A 164 -4.45 -6.80 -22.31
N LEU A 165 -5.72 -6.99 -22.69
CA LEU A 165 -6.32 -6.31 -23.85
C LEU A 165 -6.70 -4.85 -23.56
N VAL A 166 -7.03 -4.52 -22.30
CA VAL A 166 -7.61 -3.22 -21.93
C VAL A 166 -6.57 -2.27 -21.33
N VAL A 167 -5.48 -2.79 -20.77
CA VAL A 167 -4.43 -2.02 -20.08
C VAL A 167 -3.77 -0.98 -20.98
N PRO A 168 -3.51 -1.28 -22.27
CA PRO A 168 -3.26 -0.35 -23.35
C PRO A 168 -3.83 1.04 -23.15
N LEU A 169 -5.16 0.96 -23.16
CA LEU A 169 -6.09 2.06 -23.21
C LEU A 169 -6.19 2.75 -21.85
N THR A 170 -6.30 1.98 -20.77
CA THR A 170 -6.47 2.56 -19.42
C THR A 170 -5.22 3.25 -18.92
N ALA A 171 -4.02 2.76 -19.24
CA ALA A 171 -2.76 3.43 -18.92
C ALA A 171 -2.67 4.79 -19.61
N VAL A 172 -2.96 4.86 -20.92
CA VAL A 172 -2.98 6.13 -21.67
C VAL A 172 -4.02 7.10 -21.12
N LEU A 173 -5.22 6.62 -20.75
CA LEU A 173 -6.26 7.46 -20.16
C LEU A 173 -5.88 7.99 -18.78
N ALA A 174 -5.27 7.15 -17.93
CA ALA A 174 -4.79 7.54 -16.60
C ALA A 174 -3.65 8.57 -16.70
N GLU A 175 -2.69 8.38 -17.60
CA GLU A 175 -1.63 9.35 -17.86
C GLU A 175 -2.18 10.70 -18.34
N ARG A 176 -3.18 10.68 -19.23
CA ARG A 176 -3.85 11.91 -19.68
C ARG A 176 -4.61 12.61 -18.56
N ALA A 177 -5.28 11.87 -17.69
CA ALA A 177 -5.97 12.43 -16.54
C ALA A 177 -5.00 13.07 -15.53
N LEU A 178 -3.83 12.46 -15.32
CA LEU A 178 -2.79 12.96 -14.42
C LEU A 178 -1.98 14.13 -15.01
N ARG A 179 -1.91 14.25 -16.34
CA ARG A 179 -1.28 15.38 -17.05
C ARG A 179 -2.21 16.59 -17.17
N ARG A 180 -3.49 16.46 -16.83
CA ARG A 180 -4.36 17.63 -16.75
C ARG A 180 -3.82 18.51 -15.60
N PRO A 181 -3.40 19.74 -15.87
CA PRO A 181 -3.11 20.67 -14.78
C PRO A 181 -4.36 20.75 -13.91
N ALA A 182 -4.21 20.64 -12.59
CA ALA A 182 -5.28 20.99 -11.68
C ALA A 182 -5.72 22.41 -12.06
N CYS A 183 -6.92 22.53 -12.62
CA CYS A 183 -7.38 23.79 -13.17
C CYS A 183 -7.36 24.83 -12.05
N SER A 184 -6.79 25.98 -12.41
CA SER A 184 -6.81 27.26 -11.73
C SER A 184 -8.07 27.47 -10.90
N SER A 185 -7.88 27.80 -9.63
CA SER A 185 -8.87 28.54 -8.87
C SER A 185 -8.98 29.94 -9.48
N ASP A 186 -9.85 30.12 -10.48
CA ASP A 186 -10.41 31.44 -10.75
C ASP A 186 -11.36 31.78 -9.61
N ALA A 187 -10.79 32.38 -8.57
CA ALA A 187 -11.56 33.10 -7.57
C ALA A 187 -12.15 34.33 -8.27
N GLY A 188 -13.41 34.19 -8.69
CA GLY A 188 -14.23 35.29 -9.13
C GLY A 188 -14.28 36.37 -8.05
N HIS A 189 -13.58 37.45 -8.33
CA HIS A 189 -13.77 38.77 -7.75
C HIS A 189 -15.25 39.17 -7.85
N LEU A 190 -15.94 39.20 -6.71
CA LEU A 190 -17.20 39.91 -6.54
C LEU A 190 -16.96 41.03 -5.55
N ASP A 191 -16.62 42.20 -6.10
CA ASP A 191 -16.90 43.49 -5.48
C ASP A 191 -18.42 43.65 -5.33
N ARG A 192 -18.88 43.83 -4.10
CA ARG A 192 -19.95 44.77 -3.71
C ARG A 192 -20.06 44.89 -2.19
#